data_AF-A0A933KS22-F1
#
_entry.id   AF-A0A933KS22-F1
#
_cell.length_a   1.000
_cell.length_b   1.000
_cell.length_c   1.000
_cell.angle_alpha   90.00
_cell.angle_beta   90.00
_cell.angle_gamma   90.00
#
_symmetry.space_group_name_H-M   'P 1'
#
loop_
_entity.id
_entity.type
_entity.pdbx_description
1 polymer ?
#
loop_
_entity_poly.entity_id
_entity_poly.type
_entity_poly.pdbx_seq_one_letter_code
_entity_poly.pdbx_strand_id
1 'polypeptide(L)'
;MRLSTGAWRCTAAAAVLVGTVGAMTAPAVATQSPPPKPASTSAAAMRGEAWFYQRCSLCHMGRIVKDDTYAPMGPRLAGVLKNASADREKLIREQIQRGSPRMPGFQHTFTPAEFEELIAYIKTL
;
A
#
# COMPACT_ATOMS: atom_id res chain seq x y z
N MET A 1 7.99 50.71 31.80
CA MET A 1 9.41 50.36 31.54
C MET A 1 9.48 49.60 30.21
N ARG A 2 9.87 50.27 29.13
CA ARG A 2 10.17 49.67 27.82
C ARG A 2 11.64 49.92 27.55
N LEU A 3 12.48 48.89 27.60
CA LEU A 3 13.87 48.99 27.19
C LEU A 3 13.96 48.83 25.67
N SER A 4 14.38 49.90 25.02
CA SER A 4 15.48 49.96 24.05
C SER A 4 15.82 48.66 23.30
N THR A 5 15.38 48.56 22.04
CA THR A 5 16.06 47.72 21.05
C THR A 5 16.82 48.64 20.08
N GLY A 6 18.14 48.62 20.24
CA GLY A 6 19.08 49.40 19.45
C GLY A 6 19.15 48.90 18.02
N ALA A 7 19.19 49.88 17.11
CA ALA A 7 19.51 49.69 15.72
C ALA A 7 20.98 49.30 15.57
N TRP A 8 21.26 48.21 14.85
CA TRP A 8 22.51 48.07 14.11
C TRP A 8 22.19 47.79 12.65
N ARG A 9 22.47 48.81 11.83
CA ARG A 9 22.48 48.76 10.38
C ARG A 9 23.88 48.28 9.98
N CYS A 10 23.98 47.11 9.36
CA CYS A 10 25.12 46.78 8.51
C CYS A 10 24.57 46.54 7.11
N THR A 11 24.60 47.60 6.31
CA THR A 11 24.41 47.57 4.86
C THR A 11 25.61 46.87 4.22
N ALA A 12 25.38 45.74 3.56
CA ALA A 12 26.27 45.23 2.54
C ALA A 12 25.43 45.03 1.27
N ALA A 13 25.66 45.91 0.30
CA ALA A 13 25.07 45.84 -1.02
C ALA A 13 25.64 44.60 -1.74
N ALA A 14 24.79 43.60 -1.96
CA ALA A 14 25.09 42.51 -2.88
C ALA A 14 24.54 42.90 -4.26
N ALA A 15 25.46 43.10 -5.22
CA ALA A 15 25.15 43.39 -6.60
C ALA A 15 24.28 42.28 -7.20
N VAL A 16 23.11 42.65 -7.71
CA VAL A 16 22.22 41.76 -8.46
C VAL A 16 22.85 41.55 -9.84
N LEU A 17 23.52 40.42 -10.04
CA LEU A 17 23.83 39.91 -11.37
C LEU A 17 22.55 39.33 -11.95
N VAL A 18 21.93 40.07 -12.86
CA VAL A 18 20.84 39.59 -13.72
C VAL A 18 21.43 38.57 -14.69
N GLY A 19 21.44 37.30 -14.27
CA GLY A 19 21.70 36.17 -15.15
C GLY A 19 20.43 35.86 -15.93
N THR A 20 20.45 36.09 -17.25
CA THR A 20 19.41 35.61 -18.16
C THR A 20 19.46 34.08 -18.21
N VAL A 21 18.62 33.42 -17.43
CA VAL A 21 18.41 31.98 -17.50
C VAL A 21 17.63 31.68 -18.78
N GLY A 22 18.34 31.18 -19.81
CA GLY A 22 17.72 30.63 -21.01
C GLY A 22 16.85 29.43 -20.64
N ALA A 23 15.56 29.51 -20.92
CA ALA A 23 14.62 28.41 -20.75
C ALA A 23 14.93 27.31 -21.79
N MET A 24 15.67 26.29 -21.38
CA MET A 24 15.75 25.02 -22.11
C MET A 24 14.45 24.24 -21.86
N THR A 25 13.49 24.39 -22.77
CA THR A 25 12.30 23.53 -22.82
C THR A 25 12.70 22.16 -23.35
N ALA A 26 13.02 21.23 -22.44
CA ALA A 26 13.14 19.82 -22.79
C ALA A 26 11.76 19.26 -23.15
N PRO A 27 11.60 18.53 -24.27
CA PRO A 27 10.36 17.82 -24.54
C PRO A 27 10.21 16.71 -23.50
N ALA A 28 9.17 16.78 -22.68
CA ALA A 28 8.75 15.68 -21.84
C ALA A 28 8.23 14.56 -22.75
N VAL A 29 9.12 13.64 -23.14
CA VAL A 29 8.72 12.37 -23.74
C VAL A 29 8.06 11.57 -22.64
N ALA A 30 6.72 11.56 -22.63
CA ALA A 30 5.94 10.69 -21.77
C ALA A 30 6.26 9.23 -22.17
N THR A 31 7.16 8.60 -21.44
CA THR A 31 7.35 7.15 -21.51
C THR A 31 6.09 6.51 -20.96
N GLN A 32 5.19 6.12 -21.85
CA GLN A 32 4.09 5.24 -21.49
C GLN A 32 4.72 3.90 -21.10
N SER A 33 4.79 3.63 -19.79
CA SER A 33 5.18 2.31 -19.30
C SER A 33 4.30 1.26 -19.98
N PRO A 34 4.87 0.20 -20.57
CA PRO A 34 4.08 -0.87 -21.15
C PRO A 34 3.06 -1.36 -20.11
N PRO A 35 1.84 -1.74 -20.53
CA PRO A 35 0.89 -2.35 -19.60
C PRO A 35 1.60 -3.51 -18.89
N PRO A 36 1.48 -3.62 -17.56
CA PRO A 36 2.18 -4.66 -16.83
C PRO A 36 1.81 -6.00 -17.45
N LYS A 37 2.82 -6.73 -17.93
CA LYS A 37 2.62 -8.13 -18.37
C LYS A 37 1.92 -8.85 -17.22
N PRO A 38 0.88 -9.65 -17.49
CA PRO A 38 0.25 -10.42 -16.43
C PRO A 38 1.35 -11.23 -15.77
N ALA A 39 1.65 -10.91 -14.51
CA ALA A 39 2.61 -11.66 -13.74
C ALA A 39 2.16 -13.12 -13.79
N SER A 40 3.10 -14.04 -14.00
CA SER A 40 2.83 -15.46 -13.77
C SER A 40 2.09 -15.55 -12.44
N THR A 41 1.02 -16.34 -12.37
CA THR A 41 0.19 -16.48 -11.17
C THR A 41 1.04 -16.79 -9.94
N SER A 42 2.17 -17.49 -10.13
CA SER A 42 3.21 -17.72 -9.11
C SER A 42 3.91 -16.44 -8.63
N ALA A 43 4.38 -15.57 -9.52
CA ALA A 43 5.07 -14.33 -9.17
C ALA A 43 4.12 -13.30 -8.54
N ALA A 44 2.85 -13.28 -8.94
CA ALA A 44 1.81 -12.49 -8.27
C ALA A 44 1.55 -13.01 -6.85
N ALA A 45 1.38 -14.34 -6.69
CA ALA A 45 1.18 -14.95 -5.38
C ALA A 45 2.36 -14.72 -4.43
N MET A 46 3.60 -14.82 -4.91
CA MET A 46 4.79 -14.54 -4.10
C MET A 46 4.82 -13.10 -3.56
N ARG A 47 4.37 -12.12 -4.35
CA ARG A 47 4.28 -10.72 -3.88
C ARG A 47 3.07 -10.52 -2.96
N GLY A 48 1.95 -11.19 -3.27
CA GLY A 48 0.75 -11.25 -2.44
C GLY A 48 0.99 -11.75 -1.02
N GLU A 49 1.95 -12.66 -0.86
CA GLU A 49 2.36 -13.18 0.45
C GLU A 49 2.81 -12.05 1.40
N ALA A 50 3.58 -11.08 0.91
CA ALA A 50 4.02 -9.96 1.74
C ALA A 50 2.83 -9.12 2.24
N TRP A 51 1.85 -8.85 1.36
CA TRP A 51 0.63 -8.14 1.74
C TRP A 51 -0.18 -8.89 2.79
N PHE A 52 -0.28 -10.21 2.64
CA PHE A 52 -0.93 -11.08 3.61
C PHE A 52 -0.26 -11.02 4.98
N TYR A 53 1.07 -11.13 5.04
CA TYR A 53 1.80 -11.06 6.30
C TYR A 53 1.66 -9.71 6.99
N GLN A 54 1.65 -8.61 6.23
CA GLN A 54 1.54 -7.28 6.81
C GLN A 54 0.13 -6.93 7.31
N ARG A 55 -0.92 -7.47 6.68
CA ARG A 55 -2.31 -6.99 6.90
C ARG A 55 -3.28 -8.06 7.41
N CYS A 56 -3.03 -9.34 7.16
CA CYS A 56 -3.98 -10.43 7.40
C CYS A 56 -3.50 -11.42 8.48
N SER A 57 -2.18 -11.66 8.55
CA SER A 57 -1.58 -12.73 9.37
C SER A 57 -1.98 -12.67 10.85
N LEU A 58 -2.02 -11.46 11.43
CA LEU A 58 -2.29 -11.26 12.85
C LEU A 58 -3.60 -11.90 13.31
N CYS A 59 -4.62 -11.90 12.45
CA CYS A 59 -5.92 -12.46 12.76
C CYS A 59 -6.12 -13.84 12.16
N HIS A 60 -5.62 -14.10 10.95
CA HIS A 60 -5.94 -15.30 10.18
C HIS A 60 -4.91 -16.43 10.29
N MET A 61 -3.71 -16.15 10.81
CA MET A 61 -2.77 -17.19 11.23
C MET A 61 -3.05 -17.56 12.68
N GLY A 62 -2.77 -18.81 13.04
CA GLY A 62 -2.92 -19.21 14.42
C GLY A 62 -1.88 -18.50 15.29
N ARG A 63 -2.22 -18.39 16.57
CA ARG A 63 -1.32 -17.93 17.62
C ARG A 63 -1.55 -18.80 18.84
N ILE A 64 -0.54 -18.91 19.69
CA ILE A 64 -0.70 -19.55 21.00
C ILE A 64 -1.63 -18.68 21.83
N VAL A 65 -2.74 -19.25 22.29
CA VAL A 65 -3.67 -18.61 23.24
C VAL A 65 -3.48 -19.20 24.65
N LYS A 66 -4.24 -18.70 25.63
CA LYS A 66 -4.02 -18.94 27.07
C LYS A 66 -3.95 -20.43 27.49
N ASP A 67 -4.53 -21.32 26.71
CA ASP A 67 -4.57 -22.77 26.97
C ASP A 67 -3.57 -23.57 26.10
N ASP A 68 -2.51 -22.93 25.61
CA ASP A 68 -1.52 -23.49 24.67
C ASP A 68 -2.09 -24.05 23.36
N THR A 69 -3.34 -23.72 23.05
CA THR A 69 -3.96 -24.08 21.77
C THR A 69 -3.55 -23.07 20.68
N TYR A 70 -3.27 -23.58 19.47
CA TYR A 70 -2.91 -22.74 18.32
C TYR A 70 -4.16 -22.36 17.51
N ALA A 71 -4.75 -21.20 17.83
CA ALA A 71 -6.00 -20.74 17.24
C ALA A 71 -5.87 -19.31 16.66
N PRO A 72 -6.42 -19.05 15.45
CA PRO A 72 -6.49 -17.70 14.90
C PRO A 72 -7.62 -16.88 15.56
N MET A 73 -7.54 -15.55 15.50
CA MET A 73 -8.62 -14.65 15.96
C MET A 73 -9.76 -14.57 14.94
N GLY A 74 -9.44 -14.70 13.66
CA GLY A 74 -10.37 -14.80 12.54
C GLY A 74 -10.48 -16.24 12.02
N PRO A 75 -11.38 -16.51 11.07
CA PRO A 75 -11.46 -17.83 10.43
C PRO A 75 -10.17 -18.16 9.67
N ARG A 76 -9.80 -19.44 9.60
CA ARG A 76 -8.71 -19.90 8.73
C ARG A 76 -9.07 -19.63 7.27
N LEU A 77 -8.11 -19.14 6.50
CA LEU A 77 -8.32 -18.78 5.09
C LEU A 77 -7.91 -19.88 4.11
N ALA A 78 -7.35 -20.99 4.61
CA ALA A 78 -6.97 -22.14 3.78
C ALA A 78 -8.16 -22.63 2.95
N GLY A 79 -7.99 -22.70 1.63
CA GLY A 79 -9.01 -23.14 0.69
C GLY A 79 -10.16 -22.16 0.44
N VAL A 80 -10.19 -20.96 1.04
CA VAL A 80 -11.37 -20.07 0.95
C VAL A 80 -11.66 -19.59 -0.47
N LEU A 81 -10.63 -19.47 -1.30
CA LEU A 81 -10.73 -19.14 -2.73
C LEU A 81 -10.38 -20.31 -3.66
N LYS A 82 -10.10 -21.51 -3.11
CA LYS A 82 -9.78 -22.68 -3.92
C LYS A 82 -11.02 -23.11 -4.70
N ASN A 83 -10.96 -23.07 -6.02
CA ASN A 83 -12.07 -23.38 -6.92
C ASN A 83 -13.35 -22.56 -6.64
N ALA A 84 -13.22 -21.37 -6.05
CA ALA A 84 -14.36 -20.50 -5.81
C ALA A 84 -15.01 -20.08 -7.13
N SER A 85 -16.34 -20.03 -7.17
CA SER A 85 -17.06 -19.42 -8.28
C SER A 85 -16.75 -17.92 -8.35
N ALA A 86 -16.97 -17.31 -9.53
CA ALA A 86 -16.78 -15.87 -9.70
C ALA A 86 -17.59 -15.04 -8.69
N ASP A 87 -18.85 -15.44 -8.41
CA ASP A 87 -19.69 -14.77 -7.42
C ASP A 87 -19.13 -14.89 -6.01
N ARG A 88 -18.61 -16.07 -5.65
CA ARG A 88 -18.01 -16.29 -4.33
C ARG A 88 -16.74 -15.47 -4.16
N GLU A 89 -15.89 -15.43 -5.18
CA GLU A 89 -14.69 -14.60 -5.19
C GLU A 89 -15.05 -13.11 -5.06
N LYS A 90 -16.07 -12.63 -5.79
CA LYS A 90 -16.57 -11.26 -5.69
C LYS A 90 -17.00 -10.91 -4.27
N LEU A 91 -17.78 -11.77 -3.61
CA LEU A 91 -18.20 -11.56 -2.22
C LEU A 91 -17.02 -11.50 -1.25
N ILE A 92 -16.01 -12.35 -1.44
CA ILE A 92 -14.80 -12.33 -0.61
C ILE A 92 -14.00 -11.04 -0.85
N ARG A 93 -13.86 -10.60 -2.10
CA ARG A 93 -13.20 -9.32 -2.44
C ARG A 93 -13.92 -8.15 -1.79
N GLU A 94 -15.25 -8.10 -1.87
CA GLU A 94 -16.06 -7.08 -1.20
C GLU A 94 -15.89 -7.11 0.33
N GLN A 95 -15.83 -8.30 0.92
CA GLN A 95 -15.60 -8.47 2.36
C GLN A 95 -14.22 -7.96 2.79
N ILE A 96 -13.17 -8.18 1.99
CA ILE A 96 -11.81 -7.66 2.27
C ILE A 96 -11.77 -6.14 2.12
N GLN A 97 -12.47 -5.60 1.11
CA GLN A 97 -12.52 -4.16 0.90
C GLN A 97 -13.29 -3.45 2.02
N ARG A 98 -14.52 -3.88 2.31
CA ARG A 98 -15.42 -3.22 3.28
C ARG A 98 -15.16 -3.59 4.74
N GLY A 99 -14.58 -4.77 4.98
CA GLY A 99 -14.41 -5.29 6.33
C GLY A 99 -15.71 -5.79 6.97
N SER A 100 -15.65 -5.98 8.29
CA SER A 100 -16.78 -6.30 9.18
C SER A 100 -16.54 -5.64 10.54
N PRO A 101 -17.49 -5.71 11.50
CA PRO A 101 -17.24 -5.19 12.85
C PRO A 101 -15.99 -5.77 13.54
N ARG A 102 -15.50 -6.94 13.12
CA ARG A 102 -14.32 -7.61 13.70
C ARG A 102 -13.16 -7.80 12.71
N MET A 103 -13.26 -7.27 11.49
CA MET A 103 -12.23 -7.36 10.47
C MET A 103 -12.10 -5.98 9.79
N PRO A 104 -10.93 -5.33 9.81
CA PRO A 104 -10.78 -4.04 9.16
C PRO A 104 -11.03 -4.14 7.65
N GLY A 105 -11.60 -3.08 7.07
CA GLY A 105 -11.72 -2.93 5.62
C GLY A 105 -10.44 -2.34 5.02
N PHE A 106 -10.10 -2.76 3.80
CA PHE A 106 -8.87 -2.37 3.11
C PHE A 106 -9.11 -1.63 1.78
N GLN A 107 -10.33 -1.12 1.54
CA GLN A 107 -10.72 -0.45 0.29
C GLN A 107 -9.84 0.75 -0.13
N HIS A 108 -9.08 1.34 0.80
CA HIS A 108 -8.18 2.47 0.54
C HIS A 108 -6.72 2.17 0.91
N THR A 109 -6.41 0.90 1.23
CA THR A 109 -5.09 0.49 1.73
C THR A 109 -4.20 -0.03 0.62
N PHE A 110 -4.79 -0.69 -0.38
CA PHE A 110 -4.07 -1.29 -1.49
C PHE A 110 -4.33 -0.52 -2.78
N THR A 111 -3.32 -0.43 -3.64
CA THR A 111 -3.54 -0.17 -5.06
C THR A 111 -4.28 -1.35 -5.70
N PRO A 112 -4.91 -1.17 -6.87
CA PRO A 112 -5.59 -2.27 -7.56
C PRO A 112 -4.66 -3.46 -7.84
N ALA A 113 -3.40 -3.20 -8.21
CA ALA A 113 -2.43 -4.25 -8.51
C ALA A 113 -2.05 -5.07 -7.26
N GLU A 114 -1.77 -4.40 -6.14
CA GLU A 114 -1.44 -5.05 -4.87
C GLU A 114 -2.61 -5.89 -4.34
N PHE A 115 -3.84 -5.41 -4.54
CA PHE A 115 -5.03 -6.18 -4.17
C PHE A 115 -5.17 -7.45 -5.01
N GLU A 116 -4.91 -7.40 -6.32
CA GLU A 116 -4.90 -8.61 -7.15
C GLU A 116 -3.79 -9.59 -6.77
N GLU A 117 -2.61 -9.10 -6.37
CA GLU A 117 -1.53 -9.93 -5.84
C GLU A 117 -1.92 -10.63 -4.54
N LEU A 118 -2.54 -9.90 -3.60
CA LEU A 118 -3.09 -10.47 -2.38
C LEU A 118 -4.11 -11.58 -2.69
N ILE A 119 -5.04 -11.34 -3.62
CA ILE A 119 -6.03 -12.35 -4.02
C ILE A 119 -5.35 -13.56 -4.68
N ALA A 120 -4.32 -13.35 -5.50
CA ALA A 120 -3.54 -14.42 -6.09
C ALA A 120 -2.89 -15.30 -5.01
N TYR A 121 -2.35 -14.72 -3.93
CA TYR A 121 -1.81 -15.47 -2.81
C TYR A 121 -2.89 -16.25 -2.04
N ILE A 122 -4.03 -15.61 -1.72
CA ILE A 122 -5.13 -16.27 -0.98
C ILE A 122 -5.67 -17.49 -1.77
N LYS A 123 -5.62 -17.46 -3.11
CA LYS A 123 -5.98 -18.61 -3.96
C LYS A 123 -5.02 -19.80 -3.82
N THR A 124 -3.81 -19.61 -3.30
CA THR A 124 -2.84 -20.68 -3.05
C THR A 124 -2.94 -21.31 -1.66
N LEU A 125 -3.70 -20.69 -0.75
CA LEU A 125 -3.89 -21.16 0.64
C LEU A 125 -4.79 -22.39 0.74
#